data_AF-A0A6L9F328-F1
#
_entry.id   AF-A0A6L9F328-F1
#
_cell.length_a   1.000
_cell.length_b   1.000
_cell.length_c   1.000
_cell.angle_alpha   90.00
_cell.angle_beta   90.00
_cell.angle_gamma   90.00
#
_symmetry.space_group_name_H-M   'P 1'
#
loop_
_entity.id
_entity.type
_entity.pdbx_description
1 polymer ?
#
loop_
_entity_poly.entity_id
_entity_poly.type
_entity_poly.pdbx_seq_one_letter_code
_entity_poly.pdbx_strand_id
1 'polypeptide(L)'
;MSEENKDFAEEAKETAKEFAESAKEAFNSQDNKKIIAGILAILFGSLGIHKFILGYNKEGFILLGFSIAAYVLSCLFIGLLFIWIPGLIGIIEGIIYLTKSDEEFYNTYQVGKKPWF
;
A
#
# COMPACT_ATOMS: atom_id res chain seq x y z
N MET A 1 -24.36 34.90 30.41
CA MET A 1 -23.74 33.66 30.93
C MET A 1 -24.34 32.39 30.31
N SER A 2 -25.67 32.31 30.06
CA SER A 2 -26.28 31.14 29.39
C SER A 2 -26.20 31.15 27.85
N GLU A 3 -26.10 32.32 27.21
CA GLU A 3 -25.96 32.45 25.75
C GLU A 3 -24.51 32.25 25.30
N GLU A 4 -23.55 32.91 25.96
CA GLU A 4 -22.11 32.75 25.71
C GLU A 4 -21.63 31.29 25.81
N ASN A 5 -22.17 30.50 26.75
CA ASN A 5 -21.88 29.07 26.87
C ASN A 5 -22.48 28.23 25.73
N LYS A 6 -23.57 28.69 25.09
CA LYS A 6 -24.18 28.01 23.95
C LYS A 6 -23.37 28.28 22.68
N ASP A 7 -22.97 29.55 22.47
CA ASP A 7 -22.15 29.95 21.32
C ASP A 7 -20.80 29.21 21.33
N PHE A 8 -20.13 29.17 22.48
CA PHE A 8 -18.88 28.42 22.62
C PHE A 8 -19.06 26.90 22.37
N ALA A 9 -20.18 26.33 22.82
CA ALA A 9 -20.47 24.91 22.60
C ALA A 9 -20.79 24.61 21.13
N GLU A 10 -21.39 25.56 20.41
CA GLU A 10 -21.70 25.43 18.99
C GLU A 10 -20.44 25.55 18.13
N GLU A 11 -19.59 26.55 18.41
CA GLU A 11 -18.30 26.76 17.76
C GLU A 11 -17.34 25.56 17.97
N ALA A 12 -17.30 25.02 19.19
CA ALA A 12 -16.52 23.81 19.48
C ALA A 12 -17.05 22.58 18.72
N LYS A 13 -18.38 22.49 18.52
CA LYS A 13 -19.00 21.41 17.76
C LYS A 13 -18.72 21.54 16.26
N GLU A 14 -18.74 22.75 15.75
CA GLU A 14 -18.44 23.06 14.35
C GLU A 14 -16.97 22.75 14.04
N THR A 15 -16.06 23.22 14.89
CA THR A 15 -14.62 22.92 14.78
C THR A 15 -14.34 21.41 14.86
N ALA A 16 -14.99 20.70 15.78
CA ALA A 16 -14.85 19.25 15.89
C ALA A 16 -15.41 18.51 14.66
N LYS A 17 -16.49 19.02 14.06
CA LYS A 17 -17.04 18.51 12.81
C LYS A 17 -16.09 18.74 11.64
N GLU A 18 -15.54 19.93 11.48
CA GLU A 18 -14.56 20.23 10.42
C GLU A 18 -13.30 19.39 10.58
N PHE A 19 -12.79 19.22 11.80
CA PHE A 19 -11.66 18.33 12.05
C PHE A 19 -11.99 16.88 11.72
N ALA A 20 -13.16 16.40 12.11
CA ALA A 20 -13.61 15.05 11.81
C ALA A 20 -13.84 14.84 10.31
N GLU A 21 -14.37 15.81 9.58
CA GLU A 21 -14.53 15.78 8.13
C GLU A 21 -13.18 15.84 7.41
N SER A 22 -12.25 16.70 7.85
CA SER A 22 -10.90 16.78 7.27
C SER A 22 -10.09 15.51 7.54
N ALA A 23 -10.17 14.97 8.75
CA ALA A 23 -9.58 13.68 9.08
C ALA A 23 -10.25 12.58 8.26
N LYS A 24 -11.58 12.58 8.17
CA LYS A 24 -12.31 11.65 7.33
C LYS A 24 -11.86 11.81 5.88
N GLU A 25 -11.76 12.97 5.28
CA GLU A 25 -11.32 13.14 3.89
C GLU A 25 -9.87 12.66 3.67
N ALA A 26 -8.97 12.96 4.61
CA ALA A 26 -7.60 12.45 4.61
C ALA A 26 -7.52 10.91 4.75
N PHE A 27 -8.45 10.28 5.47
CA PHE A 27 -8.50 8.83 5.69
C PHE A 27 -9.51 8.09 4.80
N ASN A 28 -10.38 8.81 4.10
CA ASN A 28 -11.55 8.34 3.33
C ASN A 28 -11.47 8.84 1.89
N SER A 29 -10.25 9.15 1.43
CA SER A 29 -9.85 9.09 0.02
C SER A 29 -9.98 7.62 -0.45
N GLN A 30 -11.23 7.21 -0.65
CA GLN A 30 -11.73 5.98 -1.22
C GLN A 30 -10.68 4.90 -1.48
N ASP A 31 -10.52 3.95 -0.54
CA ASP A 31 -9.79 2.69 -0.71
C ASP A 31 -8.37 2.79 -1.29
N ASN A 32 -7.70 3.95 -1.30
CA ASN A 32 -6.46 4.05 -2.05
C ASN A 32 -5.25 3.46 -1.30
N LYS A 33 -5.07 2.15 -1.46
CA LYS A 33 -3.97 1.36 -0.91
C LYS A 33 -2.61 1.70 -1.54
N LYS A 34 -2.51 2.71 -2.42
CA LYS A 34 -1.29 3.09 -3.14
C LYS A 34 -0.09 3.29 -2.23
N ILE A 35 -0.21 4.16 -1.23
CA ILE A 35 0.91 4.51 -0.35
C ILE A 35 1.38 3.29 0.44
N ILE A 36 0.42 2.53 1.00
CA ILE A 36 0.70 1.32 1.78
C ILE A 36 1.34 0.25 0.89
N ALA A 37 0.77 -0.01 -0.29
CA ALA A 37 1.30 -0.98 -1.25
C ALA A 37 2.69 -0.57 -1.77
N GLY A 38 2.92 0.71 -2.03
CA GLY A 38 4.20 1.24 -2.51
C GLY A 38 5.32 1.12 -1.47
N ILE A 39 5.07 1.54 -0.23
CA ILE A 39 6.05 1.44 0.87
C ILE A 39 6.36 -0.02 1.18
N LEU A 40 5.35 -0.89 1.25
CA LEU A 40 5.54 -2.31 1.52
C LEU A 40 6.23 -3.04 0.37
N ALA A 41 6.05 -2.58 -0.88
CA ALA A 41 6.78 -3.11 -2.02
C ALA A 41 8.28 -2.76 -1.94
N ILE A 42 8.63 -1.58 -1.42
CA ILE A 42 10.05 -1.19 -1.24
C ILE A 42 10.69 -1.96 -0.08
N LEU A 43 10.02 -2.04 1.07
CA LEU A 43 10.61 -2.63 2.28
C LEU A 43 10.52 -4.17 2.30
N PHE A 44 9.40 -4.71 1.82
CA PHE A 44 9.07 -6.14 1.90
C PHE A 44 8.65 -6.72 0.55
N GLY A 45 9.09 -6.10 -0.55
CA GLY A 45 8.71 -6.53 -1.89
C GLY A 45 9.21 -7.92 -2.27
N SER A 46 10.35 -8.34 -1.73
CA SER A 46 10.85 -9.72 -1.90
C SER A 46 9.92 -10.76 -1.27
N LEU A 47 9.10 -10.39 -0.29
CA LEU A 47 8.11 -11.29 0.31
C LEU A 47 6.76 -11.25 -0.43
N GLY A 48 6.55 -10.27 -1.32
CA GLY A 48 5.30 -10.08 -2.06
C GLY A 48 4.16 -9.49 -1.23
N ILE A 49 4.44 -8.91 -0.05
CA ILE A 49 3.43 -8.39 0.89
C ILE A 49 2.51 -7.34 0.24
N HIS A 50 3.09 -6.48 -0.60
CA HIS A 50 2.37 -5.44 -1.33
C HIS A 50 1.26 -6.00 -2.24
N LYS A 51 1.41 -7.23 -2.74
CA LYS A 51 0.41 -7.89 -3.59
C LYS A 51 -0.78 -8.42 -2.80
N PHE A 52 -0.56 -8.95 -1.60
CA PHE A 52 -1.64 -9.42 -0.73
C PHE A 52 -2.61 -8.29 -0.35
N ILE A 53 -2.08 -7.08 -0.15
CA ILE A 53 -2.88 -5.90 0.21
C ILE A 53 -3.83 -5.48 -0.90
N LEU A 54 -3.41 -5.65 -2.14
CA LEU A 54 -4.22 -5.40 -3.34
C LEU A 54 -5.18 -6.56 -3.65
N GLY A 55 -5.11 -7.66 -2.89
CA GLY A 55 -5.93 -8.86 -3.07
C GLY A 55 -5.37 -9.86 -4.09
N TYR A 56 -4.12 -9.69 -4.52
CA TYR A 56 -3.41 -10.57 -5.44
C TYR A 56 -2.75 -11.73 -4.69
N ASN A 57 -3.58 -12.57 -4.05
CA ASN A 57 -3.10 -13.65 -3.22
C ASN A 57 -2.25 -14.67 -4.02
N LYS A 58 -2.64 -14.97 -5.26
CA LYS A 58 -1.91 -15.92 -6.10
C LYS A 58 -0.51 -15.42 -6.43
N GLU A 59 -0.40 -14.18 -6.86
CA GLU A 59 0.84 -13.51 -7.23
C GLU A 59 1.75 -13.33 -6.01
N GLY A 60 1.16 -12.96 -4.86
CA GLY A 60 1.86 -12.90 -3.58
C GLY A 60 2.48 -14.24 -3.21
N PHE A 61 1.75 -15.35 -3.35
CA PHE A 61 2.29 -16.69 -3.11
C PHE A 61 3.36 -17.11 -4.14
N ILE A 62 3.24 -16.71 -5.40
CA ILE A 62 4.27 -16.97 -6.41
C ILE A 62 5.57 -16.27 -6.03
N LEU A 63 5.49 -14.99 -5.64
CA LEU A 63 6.65 -14.19 -5.25
C LEU A 63 7.29 -14.75 -3.97
N LEU A 64 6.47 -15.10 -2.97
CA LEU A 64 6.92 -15.72 -1.73
C LEU A 64 7.57 -17.09 -1.99
N GLY A 65 6.94 -17.95 -2.79
CA GLY A 65 7.46 -19.26 -3.14
C GLY A 65 8.77 -19.19 -3.91
N PHE A 66 8.89 -18.24 -4.86
CA PHE A 66 10.12 -17.99 -5.59
C PHE A 66 11.23 -17.48 -4.66
N SER A 67 10.93 -16.57 -3.74
CA SER A 67 11.89 -16.08 -2.75
C SER A 67 12.37 -17.18 -1.81
N ILE A 68 11.48 -18.06 -1.34
CA ILE A 68 11.85 -19.22 -0.52
C ILE A 68 12.71 -20.19 -1.33
N ALA A 69 12.33 -20.49 -2.58
CA ALA A 69 13.12 -21.36 -3.46
C ALA A 69 14.51 -20.78 -3.72
N ALA A 70 14.62 -19.48 -4.00
CA ALA A 70 15.89 -18.79 -4.17
C ALA A 70 16.74 -18.85 -2.89
N TYR A 71 16.13 -18.69 -1.72
CA TYR A 71 16.80 -18.79 -0.43
C TYR A 71 17.32 -20.22 -0.15
N VAL A 72 16.51 -21.25 -0.39
CA VAL A 72 16.92 -22.65 -0.21
C VAL A 72 18.04 -23.01 -1.20
N LEU A 73 17.93 -22.58 -2.46
CA LEU A 73 18.95 -22.83 -3.48
C LEU A 73 20.23 -22.01 -3.24
N SER A 74 20.15 -20.92 -2.46
CA SER A 74 21.32 -20.12 -2.06
C SER A 74 22.29 -20.94 -1.21
N CYS A 75 21.81 -21.92 -0.44
CA CYS A 75 22.67 -22.85 0.30
C CYS A 75 23.55 -23.72 -0.62
N LEU A 76 23.18 -23.88 -1.90
CA LEU A 76 23.92 -24.63 -2.91
C LEU A 76 24.82 -23.73 -3.79
N PHE A 77 25.14 -22.50 -3.34
CA PHE A 77 25.86 -21.44 -4.07
C PHE A 77 25.19 -20.91 -5.36
N ILE A 78 24.32 -21.70 -6.00
CA ILE A 78 23.61 -21.34 -7.24
C ILE A 78 22.48 -20.34 -7.01
N GLY A 79 21.79 -20.39 -5.86
CA GLY A 79 20.68 -19.47 -5.57
C GLY A 79 21.10 -18.02 -5.29
N LEU A 80 22.38 -17.77 -5.01
CA LEU A 80 22.93 -16.42 -4.80
C LEU A 80 22.77 -15.53 -6.05
N LEU A 81 22.70 -16.12 -7.24
CA LEU A 81 22.44 -15.44 -8.51
C LEU A 81 20.97 -15.03 -8.71
N PHE A 82 20.02 -15.64 -7.99
CA PHE A 82 18.59 -15.44 -8.20
C PHE A 82 17.89 -14.72 -7.05
N ILE A 83 18.55 -14.60 -5.89
CA ILE A 83 17.97 -14.05 -4.66
C ILE A 83 17.62 -12.55 -4.75
N TRP A 84 18.27 -11.80 -5.62
CA TRP A 84 18.00 -10.38 -5.83
C TRP A 84 16.76 -10.11 -6.69
N ILE A 85 16.31 -11.07 -7.49
CA ILE A 85 15.25 -10.88 -8.49
C ILE A 85 13.92 -10.46 -7.83
N PRO A 86 13.40 -11.16 -6.80
CA PRO A 86 12.14 -10.77 -6.18
C PRO A 86 12.22 -9.43 -5.45
N GLY A 87 13.38 -9.10 -4.87
CA GLY A 87 13.62 -7.78 -4.27
C GLY A 87 13.59 -6.66 -5.32
N LEU A 88 14.22 -6.86 -6.48
CA LEU A 88 14.22 -5.89 -7.57
C LEU A 88 12.81 -5.65 -8.13
N ILE A 89 12.02 -6.71 -8.31
CA ILE A 89 10.62 -6.60 -8.76
C ILE A 89 9.82 -5.76 -7.74
N GLY A 90 9.97 -6.05 -6.45
CA GLY A 90 9.34 -5.29 -5.38
C GLY A 90 9.67 -3.80 -5.39
N ILE A 91 10.95 -3.45 -5.54
CA ILE A 91 11.40 -2.06 -5.62
C ILE A 91 10.80 -1.35 -6.83
N ILE A 92 10.86 -1.97 -8.01
CA ILE A 92 10.31 -1.38 -9.24
C ILE A 92 8.80 -1.16 -9.11
N GLU A 93 8.06 -2.15 -8.62
CA GLU A 93 6.62 -2.01 -8.39
C GLU A 93 6.31 -0.94 -7.33
N GLY A 94 7.09 -0.86 -6.26
CA GLY A 94 6.95 0.16 -5.24
C GLY A 94 7.12 1.58 -5.80
N ILE A 95 8.13 1.80 -6.65
CA ILE A 95 8.33 3.08 -7.34
C ILE A 95 7.17 3.36 -8.28
N ILE A 96 6.71 2.38 -9.08
CA ILE A 96 5.57 2.56 -10.00
C ILE A 96 4.31 2.94 -9.23
N TYR A 97 4.03 2.28 -8.10
CA TYR A 97 2.85 2.58 -7.29
C TYR A 97 2.93 3.99 -6.72
N LEU A 98 4.10 4.41 -6.21
CA LEU A 98 4.27 5.75 -5.63
C LEU A 98 4.33 6.88 -6.67
N THR A 99 4.74 6.59 -7.89
CA THR A 99 4.84 7.58 -8.98
C THR A 99 3.54 7.73 -9.78
N LYS A 100 2.58 6.83 -9.63
CA LYS A 100 1.25 6.95 -10.24
C LYS A 100 0.32 7.91 -9.50
N SER A 101 -0.56 8.56 -10.27
CA SER A 101 -1.67 9.30 -9.69
C SER A 101 -2.63 8.35 -8.97
N ASP A 102 -3.34 8.87 -7.97
CA ASP A 102 -4.23 8.07 -7.14
C ASP A 102 -5.35 7.39 -7.94
N GLU A 103 -5.95 8.11 -8.89
CA GLU A 103 -6.97 7.57 -9.79
C GLU A 103 -6.44 6.49 -10.73
N GLU A 104 -5.25 6.71 -11.33
CA GLU A 104 -4.64 5.72 -12.21
C GLU A 104 -4.30 4.44 -11.44
N PHE A 105 -3.78 4.57 -10.22
CA PHE A 105 -3.47 3.43 -9.38
C PHE A 105 -4.74 2.63 -9.06
N TYR A 106 -5.79 3.32 -8.64
CA TYR A 106 -7.06 2.69 -8.30
C TYR A 106 -7.66 1.94 -9.50
N ASN A 107 -7.74 2.61 -10.65
CA ASN A 107 -8.29 2.01 -11.87
C ASN A 107 -7.44 0.83 -12.38
N THR A 108 -6.11 0.91 -12.25
CA THR A 108 -5.20 -0.13 -12.77
C THR A 108 -5.10 -1.34 -11.84
N TYR A 109 -4.88 -1.12 -10.54
CA TYR A 109 -4.52 -2.18 -9.59
C TYR A 109 -5.64 -2.59 -8.64
N GLN A 110 -6.67 -1.78 -8.47
CA GLN A 110 -7.80 -2.15 -7.62
C GLN A 110 -8.98 -2.64 -8.44
N VAL A 111 -9.37 -1.87 -9.45
CA VAL A 111 -10.48 -2.21 -10.37
C VAL A 111 -10.01 -3.13 -11.48
N GLY A 112 -8.98 -2.73 -12.23
CA GLY A 112 -8.44 -3.47 -13.37
C GLY A 112 -7.63 -4.71 -12.99
N LYS A 113 -7.34 -4.90 -11.70
CA LYS A 113 -6.65 -6.06 -11.12
C LYS A 113 -5.38 -6.46 -11.89
N LYS A 114 -4.57 -5.48 -12.34
CA LYS A 114 -3.28 -5.73 -12.99
C LYS A 114 -2.26 -6.36 -12.02
N PRO A 115 -1.88 -7.64 -12.20
CA PRO A 115 -1.11 -8.39 -11.21
C PRO A 115 0.37 -8.02 -11.15
N TRP A 116 0.98 -7.55 -12.24
CA TRP A 116 2.41 -7.22 -12.33
C TRP A 116 2.62 -5.95 -13.15
N PHE A 117 3.59 -5.13 -12.71
CA PHE A 117 4.01 -3.85 -13.33
C PHE A 117 2.83 -3.07 -13.90
#